data_AF-A0A0T5ZVK4-F1
#
_entry.id   AF-A0A0T5ZVK4-F1
#
_cell.length_a   1.000
_cell.length_b   1.000
_cell.length_c   1.000
_cell.angle_alpha   90.00
_cell.angle_beta   90.00
_cell.angle_gamma   90.00
#
_symmetry.space_group_name_H-M   'P 1'
#
loop_
_entity.id
_entity.type
_entity.pdbx_description
1 polymer ?
#
loop_
_entity_poly.entity_id
_entity_poly.type
_entity_poly.pdbx_seq_one_letter_code
_entity_poly.pdbx_strand_id
1 'polypeptide(L)'
;MEFTAQELTKLLTETKKARESLDKVLDFVDLINKRLDDLPDSVRTSGEGIRENAEEIGKYIEEISNHINDLLNNFSVDADEVKDAAKKLLLYHGDVIQLINWAEGQKKAHKENSYWWRYWQAISDIIQKRLAP
;
A
#
# COMPACT_ATOMS: atom_id res chain seq x y z
N MET A 1 -11.59 20.80 3.33
CA MET A 1 -10.78 20.06 4.30
C MET A 1 -9.68 19.41 3.47
N GLU A 2 -8.43 19.86 3.63
CA GLU A 2 -7.30 19.28 2.88
C GLU A 2 -6.76 18.09 3.67
N PHE A 3 -6.62 16.94 3.01
CA PHE A 3 -5.98 15.76 3.60
C PHE A 3 -4.46 15.97 3.68
N THR A 4 -3.82 15.40 4.68
CA THR A 4 -2.35 15.29 4.76
C THR A 4 -1.85 14.01 4.07
N ALA A 5 -0.58 13.98 3.66
CA ALA A 5 0.04 12.76 3.11
C ALA A 5 -0.03 11.57 4.08
N GLN A 6 0.05 11.83 5.40
CA GLN A 6 -0.09 10.81 6.42
C GLN A 6 -1.52 10.24 6.49
N GLU A 7 -2.54 11.09 6.40
CA GLU A 7 -3.94 10.65 6.36
C GLU A 7 -4.25 9.85 5.09
N LEU A 8 -3.77 10.30 3.93
CA LEU A 8 -3.92 9.55 2.67
C LEU A 8 -3.24 8.18 2.75
N THR A 9 -2.07 8.08 3.39
CA THR A 9 -1.38 6.81 3.59
C THR A 9 -2.13 5.86 4.53
N LYS A 10 -2.76 6.41 5.58
CA LYS A 10 -3.65 5.62 6.43
C LYS A 10 -4.85 5.10 5.63
N LEU A 11 -5.45 5.93 4.79
CA LEU A 11 -6.55 5.51 3.93
C LEU A 11 -6.11 4.41 2.94
N LEU A 12 -4.93 4.50 2.33
CA LEU A 12 -4.37 3.41 1.52
C LEU A 12 -4.26 2.10 2.31
N THR A 13 -3.81 2.17 3.56
CA THR A 13 -3.75 1.00 4.44
C THR A 13 -5.12 0.39 4.67
N GLU A 14 -6.16 1.21 4.87
CA GLU A 14 -7.52 0.72 5.01
C GLU A 14 -8.09 0.13 3.71
N THR A 15 -7.78 0.70 2.54
CA THR A 15 -8.17 0.08 1.25
C THR A 15 -7.55 -1.31 1.06
N LYS A 16 -6.29 -1.49 1.47
CA LYS A 16 -5.62 -2.79 1.45
C LYS A 16 -6.31 -3.79 2.37
N LYS A 17 -6.64 -3.39 3.61
CA LYS A 17 -7.38 -4.25 4.56
C LYS A 17 -8.78 -4.61 4.07
N ALA A 18 -9.46 -3.67 3.41
CA ALA A 18 -10.75 -3.92 2.80
C ALA A 18 -10.64 -4.99 1.70
N ARG A 19 -9.61 -4.88 0.84
CA ARG A 19 -9.32 -5.89 -0.19
C ARG A 19 -9.02 -7.27 0.41
N GLU A 20 -8.14 -7.33 1.40
CA GLU A 20 -7.82 -8.59 2.10
C GLU A 20 -9.05 -9.22 2.77
N SER A 21 -9.96 -8.41 3.29
CA SER A 21 -11.22 -8.89 3.87
C SER A 21 -12.16 -9.45 2.81
N LEU A 22 -12.23 -8.79 1.65
CA LEU A 22 -13.03 -9.24 0.51
C LEU A 22 -12.49 -10.56 -0.07
N ASP A 23 -11.17 -10.69 -0.20
CA ASP A 23 -10.56 -11.93 -0.69
C ASP A 23 -10.88 -13.12 0.25
N LYS A 24 -10.93 -12.89 1.58
CA LYS A 24 -11.38 -13.92 2.54
C LYS A 24 -12.86 -14.32 2.35
N VAL A 25 -13.72 -13.37 1.99
CA VAL A 25 -15.13 -13.69 1.68
C VAL A 25 -15.19 -14.59 0.45
N LEU A 26 -14.41 -14.28 -0.59
CA LEU A 26 -14.29 -15.12 -1.78
C LEU A 26 -13.76 -16.52 -1.46
N ASP A 27 -12.75 -16.64 -0.58
CA ASP A 27 -12.23 -17.93 -0.13
C ASP A 27 -13.33 -18.78 0.55
N PHE A 28 -14.17 -18.16 1.39
CA PHE A 28 -15.30 -18.86 2.02
C PHE A 28 -16.36 -19.28 1.01
N VAL A 29 -16.68 -18.42 0.04
CA VAL A 29 -17.60 -18.76 -1.07
C VAL A 29 -17.06 -19.94 -1.86
N ASP A 30 -15.78 -19.96 -2.18
CA ASP A 30 -15.14 -21.08 -2.88
C ASP A 30 -15.18 -22.38 -2.07
N LEU A 31 -14.97 -22.32 -0.76
CA LEU A 31 -15.10 -23.47 0.14
C LEU A 31 -16.53 -24.02 0.19
N ILE A 32 -17.54 -23.14 0.25
CA ILE A 32 -18.95 -23.52 0.21
C ILE A 32 -19.28 -24.14 -1.15
N ASN A 33 -18.82 -23.51 -2.23
CA ASN A 33 -19.05 -23.96 -3.60
C ASN A 33 -18.46 -25.34 -3.90
N LYS A 34 -17.33 -25.71 -3.27
CA LYS A 34 -16.77 -27.07 -3.39
C LYS A 34 -17.66 -28.17 -2.80
N ARG A 35 -18.62 -27.82 -1.95
CA ARG A 35 -19.60 -28.73 -1.35
C ARG A 35 -21.02 -28.44 -1.84
N LEU A 36 -21.19 -27.57 -2.84
CA LEU A 36 -22.50 -27.18 -3.33
C LEU A 36 -23.23 -28.30 -4.08
N ASP A 37 -22.50 -29.22 -4.71
CA ASP A 37 -23.11 -30.39 -5.35
C ASP A 37 -23.79 -31.34 -4.33
N ASP A 38 -23.46 -31.20 -3.05
CA ASP A 38 -24.08 -31.92 -1.93
C ASP A 38 -25.28 -31.15 -1.31
N LEU A 39 -25.59 -29.95 -1.80
CA LEU A 39 -26.58 -29.03 -1.22
C LEU A 39 -27.79 -28.79 -2.16
N PRO A 40 -28.97 -28.42 -1.63
CA PRO A 40 -30.15 -28.13 -2.45
C PRO A 40 -29.91 -26.97 -3.44
N ASP A 41 -30.54 -27.03 -4.62
CA ASP A 41 -30.35 -26.04 -5.70
C ASP A 41 -30.58 -24.58 -5.29
N SER A 42 -31.44 -24.33 -4.29
CA SER A 42 -31.68 -22.98 -3.74
C SER A 42 -30.44 -22.35 -3.07
N VAL A 43 -29.50 -23.18 -2.59
CA VAL A 43 -28.25 -22.74 -1.99
C VAL A 43 -27.19 -22.49 -3.07
N ARG A 44 -27.23 -23.22 -4.20
CA ARG A 44 -26.30 -23.05 -5.33
C ARG A 44 -26.35 -21.67 -5.95
N THR A 45 -27.53 -21.12 -6.19
CA THR A 45 -27.71 -19.78 -6.78
C THR A 45 -27.21 -18.63 -5.90
N SER A 46 -27.03 -18.84 -4.60
CA SER A 46 -26.55 -17.80 -3.69
C SER A 46 -25.03 -17.59 -3.78
N GLY A 47 -24.26 -18.63 -4.14
CA GLY A 47 -22.80 -18.56 -4.23
C GLY A 47 -22.31 -17.70 -5.41
N GLU A 48 -22.97 -17.80 -6.56
CA GLU A 48 -22.66 -16.99 -7.76
C GLU A 48 -22.90 -15.50 -7.50
N GLY A 49 -24.05 -15.14 -6.89
CA GLY A 49 -24.36 -13.75 -6.56
C GLY A 49 -23.40 -13.12 -5.55
N ILE A 50 -22.83 -13.88 -4.61
CA ILE A 50 -21.80 -13.35 -3.70
C ILE A 50 -20.50 -13.06 -4.46
N ARG A 51 -20.11 -13.94 -5.40
CA ARG A 51 -18.90 -13.72 -6.21
C ARG A 51 -19.03 -12.49 -7.10
N GLU A 52 -20.16 -12.31 -7.79
CA GLU A 52 -20.42 -11.12 -8.62
C GLU A 52 -20.35 -9.83 -7.80
N ASN A 53 -21.04 -9.78 -6.65
CA ASN A 53 -20.99 -8.63 -5.75
C ASN A 53 -19.57 -8.38 -5.22
N ALA A 54 -18.83 -9.44 -4.91
CA ALA A 54 -17.47 -9.31 -4.43
C ALA A 54 -16.53 -8.76 -5.51
N GLU A 55 -16.66 -9.19 -6.75
CA GLU A 55 -15.92 -8.62 -7.88
C GLU A 55 -16.22 -7.13 -8.07
N GLU A 56 -17.49 -6.72 -7.95
CA GLU A 56 -17.89 -5.31 -8.05
C GLU A 56 -17.31 -4.45 -6.90
N ILE A 57 -17.43 -4.92 -5.66
CA ILE A 57 -16.82 -4.25 -4.50
C ILE A 57 -15.30 -4.15 -4.68
N GLY A 58 -14.68 -5.21 -5.22
CA GLY A 58 -13.26 -5.25 -5.52
C GLY A 58 -12.82 -4.13 -6.47
N LYS A 59 -13.62 -3.83 -7.51
CA LYS A 59 -13.37 -2.72 -8.44
C LYS A 59 -13.44 -1.38 -7.74
N TYR A 60 -14.47 -1.13 -6.91
CA TYR A 60 -14.58 0.14 -6.19
C TYR A 60 -13.46 0.34 -5.18
N ILE A 61 -12.99 -0.71 -4.49
CA ILE A 61 -11.83 -0.63 -3.60
C ILE A 61 -10.58 -0.21 -4.39
N GLU A 62 -10.38 -0.77 -5.57
CA GLU A 62 -9.27 -0.43 -6.44
C GLU A 62 -9.36 1.02 -6.96
N GLU A 63 -10.54 1.45 -7.41
CA GLU A 63 -10.78 2.83 -7.82
C GLU A 63 -10.51 3.84 -6.70
N ILE A 64 -10.96 3.55 -5.47
CA ILE A 64 -10.67 4.39 -4.30
C ILE A 64 -9.16 4.42 -4.03
N SER A 65 -8.50 3.27 -4.04
CA SER A 65 -7.04 3.17 -3.85
C SER A 65 -6.27 3.99 -4.90
N ASN A 66 -6.68 3.91 -6.17
CA ASN A 66 -6.07 4.66 -7.27
C ASN A 66 -6.24 6.17 -7.06
N HIS A 67 -7.45 6.65 -6.75
CA HIS A 67 -7.69 8.06 -6.46
C HIS A 67 -6.86 8.57 -5.27
N ILE A 68 -6.76 7.80 -4.19
CA ILE A 68 -5.93 8.18 -3.04
C ILE A 68 -4.46 8.27 -3.44
N ASN A 69 -3.96 7.32 -4.23
CA ASN A 69 -2.59 7.34 -4.74
C ASN A 69 -2.34 8.57 -5.62
N ASP A 70 -3.25 8.92 -6.52
CA ASP A 70 -3.14 10.09 -7.38
C ASP A 70 -3.10 11.38 -6.57
N LEU A 71 -3.98 11.50 -5.57
CA LEU A 71 -3.95 12.62 -4.63
C LEU A 71 -2.62 12.69 -3.89
N LEU A 72 -2.16 11.57 -3.33
CA LEU A 72 -0.90 11.51 -2.59
C LEU A 72 0.30 11.87 -3.48
N ASN A 73 0.30 11.45 -4.73
CA ASN A 73 1.37 11.74 -5.69
C ASN A 73 1.46 13.23 -6.04
N ASN A 74 0.40 14.02 -5.84
CA ASN A 74 0.42 15.47 -6.03
C ASN A 74 1.08 16.23 -4.86
N PHE A 75 1.33 15.58 -3.72
CA PHE A 75 1.99 16.23 -2.58
C PHE A 75 3.48 16.40 -2.86
N SER A 76 4.04 17.52 -2.41
CA SER A 76 5.48 17.65 -2.21
C SER A 76 5.90 16.85 -0.99
N VAL A 77 7.06 16.21 -1.08
CA VAL A 77 7.69 15.59 0.08
C VAL A 77 8.20 16.70 1.01
N ASP A 78 7.86 16.61 2.30
CA ASP A 78 8.35 17.55 3.30
C ASP A 78 9.85 17.33 3.56
N ALA A 79 10.65 18.36 3.29
CA ALA A 79 12.10 18.31 3.44
C ALA A 79 12.56 18.18 4.89
N ASP A 80 11.83 18.76 5.84
CA ASP A 80 12.16 18.66 7.27
C ASP A 80 11.82 17.28 7.81
N GLU A 81 10.70 16.69 7.37
CA GLU A 81 10.34 15.31 7.69
C GLU A 81 11.41 14.34 7.18
N VAL A 82 11.81 14.47 5.91
CA VAL A 82 12.85 13.63 5.31
C VAL A 82 14.20 13.79 6.01
N LYS A 83 14.57 15.01 6.40
CA LYS A 83 15.81 15.28 7.14
C LYS A 83 15.79 14.64 8.53
N ASP A 84 14.66 14.68 9.23
CA ASP A 84 14.48 14.02 10.51
C ASP A 84 14.53 12.49 10.38
N ALA A 85 13.85 11.93 9.38
CA ALA A 85 13.88 10.50 9.07
C ALA A 85 15.29 10.01 8.74
N ALA A 86 16.04 10.74 7.89
CA ALA A 86 17.42 10.42 7.56
C ALA A 86 18.34 10.47 8.79
N LYS A 87 18.18 11.47 9.68
CA LYS A 87 18.91 11.52 10.96
C LYS A 87 18.59 10.32 11.85
N LYS A 88 17.32 9.94 11.97
CA LYS A 88 16.90 8.76 12.74
C LYS A 88 17.50 7.47 12.18
N LEU A 89 17.53 7.31 10.86
CA LEU A 89 18.19 6.17 10.21
C LEU A 89 19.69 6.13 10.51
N LEU A 90 20.36 7.28 10.48
CA LEU A 90 21.78 7.39 10.85
C LEU A 90 22.06 7.08 12.34
N LEU A 91 21.05 7.13 13.22
CA LEU A 91 21.19 6.72 14.62
C LEU A 91 21.14 5.18 14.78
N TYR A 92 20.58 4.46 13.81
CA TYR A 92 20.71 3.00 13.80
C TYR A 92 22.18 2.66 13.52
N HIS A 93 22.80 1.88 14.41
CA HIS A 93 24.22 1.50 14.37
C HIS A 93 24.56 0.57 13.18
N GLY A 94 24.46 1.06 11.95
CA GLY A 94 24.84 0.38 10.71
C GLY A 94 25.87 1.18 9.91
N ASP A 95 26.57 0.50 9.01
CA ASP A 95 27.40 1.15 8.00
C ASP A 95 26.51 2.03 7.11
N VAL A 96 26.97 3.24 6.77
CA VAL A 96 26.25 4.19 5.91
C VAL A 96 25.87 3.54 4.57
N ILE A 97 26.72 2.65 4.04
CA ILE A 97 26.44 1.89 2.81
C ILE A 97 25.23 0.96 3.01
N GLN A 98 25.11 0.32 4.18
CA GLN A 98 23.96 -0.53 4.51
C GLN A 98 22.67 0.30 4.60
N LEU A 99 22.74 1.49 5.20
CA LEU A 99 21.59 2.40 5.29
C LEU A 99 21.12 2.88 3.91
N ILE A 100 22.06 3.18 2.99
CA ILE A 100 21.74 3.53 1.60
C ILE A 100 21.06 2.35 0.91
N ASN A 101 21.64 1.15 0.98
CA ASN A 101 21.08 -0.04 0.36
C ASN A 101 19.67 -0.35 0.90
N TRP A 102 19.44 -0.12 2.19
CA TRP A 102 18.13 -0.29 2.80
C TRP A 102 17.12 0.74 2.27
N ALA A 103 17.48 2.02 2.21
CA ALA A 103 16.63 3.08 1.67
C ALA A 103 16.31 2.84 0.18
N GLU A 104 17.29 2.39 -0.60
CA GLU A 104 17.09 1.98 -2.00
C GLU A 104 16.14 0.76 -2.11
N GLY A 105 16.22 -0.18 -1.17
CA GLY A 105 15.28 -1.29 -1.08
C GLY A 105 13.84 -0.83 -0.84
N GLN A 106 13.64 0.13 0.07
CA GLN A 106 12.33 0.74 0.29
C GLN A 106 11.83 1.47 -0.96
N LYS A 107 12.70 2.27 -1.61
CA LYS A 107 12.37 2.98 -2.85
C LYS A 107 11.87 2.05 -3.96
N LYS A 108 12.53 0.90 -4.15
CA LYS A 108 12.16 -0.10 -5.19
C LYS A 108 10.80 -0.75 -4.97
N ALA A 109 10.26 -0.71 -3.76
CA ALA A 109 8.91 -1.21 -3.47
C ALA A 109 7.81 -0.28 -3.99
N HIS A 110 8.17 0.92 -4.47
CA HIS A 110 7.22 1.93 -4.93
C HIS A 110 7.42 2.25 -6.41
N LYS A 111 6.31 2.58 -7.09
CA LYS A 111 6.33 3.04 -8.48
C LYS A 111 7.20 4.29 -8.61
N GLU A 112 8.03 4.36 -9.63
CA GLU A 112 8.89 5.50 -9.92
C GLU A 112 8.08 6.81 -9.94
N ASN A 113 8.65 7.88 -9.36
CA ASN A 113 8.04 9.19 -9.19
C ASN A 113 6.78 9.28 -8.31
N SER A 114 6.30 8.16 -7.73
CA SER A 114 5.26 8.22 -6.68
C SER A 114 5.75 9.00 -5.44
N TYR A 115 4.83 9.43 -4.59
CA TYR A 115 5.16 10.13 -3.35
C TYR A 115 6.19 9.37 -2.51
N TRP A 116 5.93 8.09 -2.22
CA TRP A 116 6.82 7.27 -1.40
C TRP A 116 8.15 6.96 -2.10
N TRP A 117 8.17 6.85 -3.43
CA TRP A 117 9.42 6.76 -4.18
C TRP A 117 10.27 8.03 -4.02
N ARG A 118 9.66 9.21 -4.18
CA ARG A 118 10.33 10.52 -4.02
C ARG A 118 10.80 10.72 -2.58
N TYR A 119 10.01 10.27 -1.61
CA TYR A 119 10.34 10.29 -0.18
C TYR A 119 11.62 9.51 0.11
N TRP A 120 11.68 8.25 -0.33
CA TRP A 120 12.87 7.40 -0.11
C TRP A 120 14.08 7.85 -0.93
N GLN A 121 13.88 8.37 -2.14
CA GLN A 121 14.96 9.02 -2.89
C GLN A 121 15.57 10.18 -2.10
N ALA A 122 14.75 11.07 -1.56
CA ALA A 122 15.22 12.23 -0.80
C ALA A 122 15.96 11.82 0.49
N ILE A 123 15.51 10.77 1.19
CA ILE A 123 16.25 10.19 2.32
C ILE A 123 17.61 9.66 1.88
N SER A 124 17.65 8.86 0.80
CA SER A 124 18.88 8.28 0.24
C SER A 124 19.90 9.38 -0.10
N ASP A 125 19.45 10.46 -0.75
CA ASP A 125 20.28 11.61 -1.12
C ASP A 125 20.90 12.30 0.09
N ILE A 126 20.15 12.46 1.20
CA ILE A 126 20.67 13.06 2.43
C ILE A 126 21.75 12.16 3.06
N ILE A 127 21.51 10.85 3.09
CA ILE A 127 22.47 9.89 3.66
C ILE A 127 23.74 9.85 2.79
N GLN A 128 23.62 9.84 1.46
CA GLN A 128 24.76 9.86 0.55
C GLN A 128 25.61 11.12 0.69
N LYS A 129 24.99 12.29 0.91
CA LYS A 129 25.74 13.55 1.14
C LYS A 129 26.62 13.52 2.39
N ARG A 130 26.39 12.59 3.34
CA ARG A 130 27.30 12.39 4.49
C ARG A 130 28.58 11.62 4.14
N LEU A 131 28.60 10.92 3.00
CA LEU A 131 29.79 10.24 2.46
C LEU A 131 30.66 11.17 1.61
N ALA A 132 30.12 12.31 1.18
CA ALA A 132 30.89 13.32 0.45
C ALA A 132 31.75 14.12 1.45
N PRO A 133 33.08 14.22 1.24
CA PRO A 133 34.01 14.92 2.13
C PRO A 133 33.77 16.43 2.22
#